data_AF-A0A257NFV9-F1
#
_entry.id   AF-A0A257NFV9-F1
#
_cell.length_a   1.000
_cell.length_b   1.000
_cell.length_c   1.000
_cell.angle_alpha   90.00
_cell.angle_beta   90.00
_cell.angle_gamma   90.00
#
_symmetry.space_group_name_H-M   'P 1'
#
loop_
_entity.id
_entity.type
_entity.pdbx_description
1 polymer ?
#
loop_
_entity_poly.entity_id
_entity_poly.type
_entity_poly.pdbx_seq_one_letter_code
_entity_poly.pdbx_strand_id
1 'polypeptide(L)'
;SWDDLDEFDEINSQKNTGSHYIDEVETTGKLNRFQRAKQIATEVIQTYDWDMENIPLLEQVFIENGWGMARVSIERELNEGLIPEELKLALFIRQLWTDNQQYWISFIHITSNQPGQETRAAYKNISWTESLRIIRSFNKVPSEEELQFFIYQLYDDWYSSTTLQRQYKAFFKYLKYRTGLGRCSLAGDEIFFFFEP
;
A
#
# COMPACT_ATOMS: atom_id res chain seq x y z
N SER A 1 -23.02 14.54 -0.18
CA SER A 1 -22.07 14.60 0.94
C SER A 1 -20.81 13.87 0.48
N TRP A 2 -19.62 14.16 1.00
CA TRP A 2 -18.40 13.42 0.64
C TRP A 2 -18.33 12.03 1.29
N ASP A 3 -19.33 11.69 2.11
CA ASP A 3 -19.46 10.39 2.77
C ASP A 3 -19.97 9.28 1.82
N ASP A 4 -20.61 9.62 0.70
CA ASP A 4 -21.30 8.64 -0.16
C ASP A 4 -20.36 7.94 -1.16
N LEU A 5 -19.12 8.41 -1.32
CA LEU A 5 -18.11 7.78 -2.20
C LEU A 5 -17.18 6.80 -1.45
N ASP A 6 -17.18 6.83 -0.11
CA ASP A 6 -16.31 6.00 0.73
C ASP A 6 -16.87 4.57 0.93
N GLU A 7 -18.16 4.31 0.63
CA GLU A 7 -18.75 2.96 0.78
C GLU A 7 -18.27 1.97 -0.31
N PHE A 8 -17.82 2.47 -1.46
CA PHE A 8 -17.42 1.61 -2.58
C PHE A 8 -16.03 0.97 -2.40
N ASP A 9 -15.12 1.63 -1.68
CA ASP A 9 -13.78 1.09 -1.37
C ASP A 9 -13.79 0.15 -0.15
N GLU A 10 -14.81 0.22 0.73
CA GLU A 10 -14.99 -0.74 1.82
C GLU A 10 -15.34 -2.16 1.33
N ILE A 11 -15.98 -2.29 0.17
CA ILE A 11 -16.38 -3.59 -0.40
C ILE A 11 -15.16 -4.45 -0.79
N ASN A 12 -14.01 -3.83 -1.10
CA ASN A 12 -12.81 -4.57 -1.52
C ASN A 12 -11.91 -5.05 -0.36
N SER A 13 -12.20 -4.65 0.88
CA SER A 13 -11.36 -4.97 2.05
C SER A 13 -11.96 -6.02 2.99
N GLN A 14 -13.18 -6.51 2.72
CA GLN A 14 -13.84 -7.55 3.51
C GLN A 14 -13.94 -8.87 2.75
N LYS A 15 -12.81 -9.61 2.73
CA LYS A 15 -12.76 -11.08 2.74
C LYS A 15 -11.30 -11.54 2.91
N ASN A 16 -10.69 -11.25 4.06
CA ASN A 16 -9.59 -12.09 4.53
C ASN A 16 -9.55 -12.15 6.07
N THR A 17 -10.67 -12.51 6.68
CA THR A 17 -10.67 -13.12 8.01
C THR A 17 -10.62 -14.63 7.83
N GLY A 18 -9.49 -15.12 7.33
CA GLY A 18 -9.16 -16.53 7.19
C GLY A 18 -8.05 -16.87 8.17
N SER A 19 -8.38 -17.72 9.12
CA SER A 19 -7.58 -18.21 10.24
C SER A 19 -6.10 -18.47 9.92
N HIS A 20 -5.22 -18.03 10.83
CA HIS A 20 -3.80 -18.33 10.86
C HIS A 20 -3.57 -19.81 11.25
N TYR A 21 -3.79 -20.72 10.30
CA TYR A 21 -3.26 -22.07 10.34
C TYR A 21 -2.49 -22.32 9.06
N ILE A 22 -1.19 -22.56 9.22
CA ILE A 22 -0.29 -23.04 8.18
C ILE A 22 -0.65 -24.52 8.00
N ASP A 23 -1.76 -24.81 7.33
CA ASP A 23 -2.04 -26.18 6.90
C ASP A 23 -1.12 -26.46 5.71
N GLU A 24 -0.09 -27.27 5.95
CA GLU A 24 0.59 -28.01 4.90
C GLU A 24 -0.44 -28.91 4.22
N VAL A 25 -1.09 -28.38 3.19
CA VAL A 25 -1.99 -29.19 2.36
C VAL A 25 -1.12 -30.12 1.53
N GLU A 26 -1.01 -31.38 1.95
CA GLU A 26 -0.51 -32.48 1.12
C GLU A 26 -1.38 -32.58 -0.15
N THR A 27 -0.92 -31.98 -1.25
CA THR A 27 -1.59 -32.07 -2.54
C THR A 27 -0.97 -33.20 -3.36
N THR A 28 -1.63 -34.35 -3.31
CA THR A 28 -1.51 -35.45 -4.28
C THR A 28 -1.58 -34.90 -5.72
N GLY A 29 -0.44 -34.83 -6.42
CA GLY A 29 -0.34 -34.53 -7.85
C GLY A 29 -0.70 -33.11 -8.30
N LYS A 30 -1.02 -32.18 -7.40
CA LYS A 30 -1.24 -30.75 -7.72
C LYS A 30 -0.03 -29.95 -7.23
N LEU A 31 0.45 -29.05 -8.08
CA LEU A 31 1.60 -28.17 -7.82
C LEU A 31 1.47 -27.50 -6.44
N ASN A 32 2.54 -27.55 -5.64
CA ASN A 32 2.65 -26.84 -4.36
C ASN A 32 2.46 -25.32 -4.58
N ARG A 33 1.95 -24.58 -3.59
CA ARG A 33 1.74 -23.11 -3.64
C ARG A 33 2.95 -22.36 -4.19
N PHE A 34 4.15 -22.74 -3.76
CA PHE A 34 5.42 -22.20 -4.25
C PHE A 34 5.64 -22.49 -5.75
N GLN A 35 5.45 -23.75 -6.16
CA GLN A 35 5.57 -24.16 -7.56
C GLN A 35 4.56 -23.43 -8.45
N ARG A 36 3.34 -23.18 -7.95
CA ARG A 36 2.31 -22.42 -8.66
C ARG A 36 2.65 -20.94 -8.76
N ALA A 37 3.15 -20.32 -7.69
CA ALA A 37 3.61 -18.93 -7.69
C ALA A 37 4.77 -18.74 -8.68
N LYS A 38 5.76 -19.64 -8.67
CA LYS A 38 6.87 -19.66 -9.63
C LYS A 38 6.41 -19.82 -11.08
N GLN A 39 5.45 -20.71 -11.33
CA GLN A 39 4.87 -20.88 -12.67
C GLN A 39 4.25 -19.56 -13.16
N ILE A 40 3.43 -18.91 -12.33
CA ILE A 40 2.76 -17.66 -12.68
C ILE A 40 3.77 -16.53 -12.87
N ALA A 41 4.81 -16.44 -12.02
CA ALA A 41 5.92 -15.50 -12.19
C ALA A 41 6.64 -15.68 -13.54
N THR A 42 6.88 -16.93 -13.93
CA THR A 42 7.51 -17.25 -15.21
C THR A 42 6.63 -16.84 -16.39
N GLU A 43 5.32 -17.11 -16.33
CA GLU A 43 4.36 -16.70 -17.36
C GLU A 43 4.32 -15.16 -17.53
N VAL A 44 4.31 -14.42 -16.41
CA VAL A 44 4.31 -12.95 -16.42
C VAL A 44 5.60 -12.41 -17.03
N ILE A 45 6.76 -12.92 -16.61
CA ILE A 45 8.06 -12.48 -17.15
C ILE A 45 8.16 -12.70 -18.65
N GLN A 46 7.72 -13.86 -19.15
CA GLN A 46 7.72 -14.14 -20.58
C GLN A 46 6.75 -13.25 -21.37
N THR A 47 5.63 -12.84 -20.76
CA THR A 47 4.62 -12.00 -21.42
C THR A 47 5.07 -10.54 -21.53
N TYR A 48 5.77 -10.03 -20.52
CA TYR A 48 6.16 -8.61 -20.41
C TYR A 48 7.66 -8.36 -20.66
N ASP A 49 8.38 -9.38 -21.16
CA ASP A 49 9.80 -9.31 -21.55
C ASP A 49 10.73 -8.76 -20.44
N TRP A 50 10.46 -9.16 -19.20
CA TRP A 50 11.34 -8.87 -18.06
C TRP A 50 12.50 -9.86 -18.01
N ASP A 51 13.59 -9.48 -17.33
CA ASP A 51 14.69 -10.42 -17.09
C ASP A 51 14.24 -11.55 -16.15
N MET A 52 14.68 -12.78 -16.47
CA MET A 52 14.46 -14.00 -15.68
C MET A 52 15.05 -13.87 -14.26
N GLU A 53 16.03 -12.98 -14.07
CA GLU A 53 16.55 -12.62 -12.75
C GLU A 53 15.48 -12.08 -11.79
N ASN A 54 14.36 -11.55 -12.32
CA ASN A 54 13.25 -11.00 -11.53
C ASN A 54 12.17 -12.04 -11.16
N ILE A 55 12.32 -13.32 -11.55
CA ILE A 55 11.38 -14.39 -11.15
C ILE A 55 11.20 -14.46 -9.63
N PRO A 56 12.25 -14.44 -8.80
CA PRO A 56 12.10 -14.52 -7.34
C PRO A 56 11.28 -13.36 -6.76
N LEU A 57 11.39 -12.17 -7.35
CA LEU A 57 10.66 -10.97 -6.93
C LEU A 57 9.15 -11.15 -7.12
N LEU A 58 8.73 -11.59 -8.31
CA LEU A 58 7.32 -11.86 -8.61
C LEU A 58 6.79 -13.09 -7.84
N GLU A 59 7.63 -14.10 -7.63
CA GLU A 59 7.29 -15.26 -6.82
C GLU A 59 6.92 -14.83 -5.39
N GLN A 60 7.74 -13.97 -4.76
CA GLN A 60 7.45 -13.40 -3.44
C GLN A 60 6.09 -12.68 -3.42
N VAL A 61 5.82 -11.83 -4.41
CA VAL A 61 4.54 -11.09 -4.55
C VAL A 61 3.34 -12.04 -4.58
N PHE A 62 3.43 -13.11 -5.38
CA PHE A 62 2.34 -14.08 -5.55
C PHE A 62 2.18 -15.03 -4.37
N ILE A 63 3.25 -15.31 -3.62
CA ILE A 63 3.17 -16.07 -2.37
C ILE A 63 2.43 -15.25 -1.32
N GLU A 64 2.81 -14.00 -1.08
CA GLU A 64 2.28 -13.20 0.04
C GLU A 64 0.78 -12.91 -0.06
N ASN A 65 0.28 -12.61 -1.27
CA ASN A 65 -1.04 -11.99 -1.43
C ASN A 65 -2.08 -12.90 -2.13
N GLY A 66 -1.68 -14.11 -2.50
CA GLY A 66 -2.47 -14.99 -3.36
C GLY A 66 -2.35 -14.57 -4.83
N TRP A 67 -2.14 -15.56 -5.70
CA TRP A 67 -1.74 -15.31 -7.08
C TRP A 67 -2.82 -14.64 -7.94
N GLY A 68 -4.11 -14.80 -7.65
CA GLY A 68 -5.19 -14.31 -8.53
C GLY A 68 -5.28 -12.78 -8.56
N MET A 69 -5.54 -12.16 -7.42
CA MET A 69 -5.69 -10.70 -7.31
C MET A 69 -4.36 -9.96 -7.49
N ALA A 70 -3.27 -10.52 -6.94
CA ALA A 70 -1.93 -9.95 -7.14
C ALA A 70 -1.54 -9.94 -8.62
N ARG A 71 -1.84 -11.01 -9.38
CA ARG A 71 -1.56 -11.06 -10.82
C ARG A 71 -2.29 -9.96 -11.58
N VAL A 72 -3.60 -9.78 -11.37
CA VAL A 72 -4.37 -8.74 -12.06
C VAL A 72 -3.81 -7.34 -11.76
N SER A 73 -3.45 -7.07 -10.49
CA SER A 73 -2.87 -5.79 -10.11
C SER A 73 -1.49 -5.59 -10.73
N ILE A 74 -0.62 -6.59 -10.69
CA ILE A 74 0.74 -6.49 -11.23
C ILE A 74 0.73 -6.39 -12.76
N GLU A 75 -0.09 -7.18 -13.45
CA GLU A 75 -0.25 -7.09 -14.91
C GLU A 75 -0.77 -5.72 -15.33
N ARG A 76 -1.71 -5.13 -14.59
CA ARG A 76 -2.14 -3.76 -14.85
C ARG A 76 -0.97 -2.77 -14.75
N GLU A 77 -0.18 -2.84 -13.68
CA GLU A 77 0.93 -1.92 -13.45
C GLU A 77 2.08 -2.14 -14.45
N LEU A 78 2.31 -3.39 -14.90
CA LEU A 78 3.22 -3.72 -16.00
C LEU A 78 2.79 -3.07 -17.31
N ASN A 79 1.49 -3.05 -17.62
CA ASN A 79 0.97 -2.33 -18.79
C ASN A 79 1.14 -0.79 -18.65
N GLU A 80 1.20 -0.27 -17.43
CA GLU A 80 1.47 1.14 -17.13
C GLU A 80 2.98 1.46 -17.07
N GLY A 81 3.86 0.48 -17.35
CA GLY A 81 5.31 0.66 -17.42
C GLY A 81 6.06 0.40 -16.11
N LEU A 82 5.52 -0.45 -15.23
CA LEU A 82 6.22 -0.92 -14.02
C LEU A 82 7.62 -1.45 -14.36
N ILE A 83 8.60 -1.03 -13.56
CA ILE A 83 9.97 -1.54 -13.61
C ILE A 83 10.30 -2.38 -12.35
N PRO A 84 11.29 -3.29 -12.41
CA PRO A 84 11.64 -4.14 -11.28
C PRO A 84 12.05 -3.37 -10.02
N GLU A 85 12.73 -2.24 -10.15
CA GLU A 85 13.11 -1.37 -9.03
C GLU A 85 11.88 -0.82 -8.30
N GLU A 86 10.87 -0.36 -9.03
CA GLU A 86 9.60 0.10 -8.44
C GLU A 86 8.90 -1.05 -7.70
N LEU A 87 8.94 -2.27 -8.23
CA LEU A 87 8.32 -3.42 -7.59
C LEU A 87 9.03 -3.81 -6.27
N LYS A 88 10.37 -3.75 -6.23
CA LYS A 88 11.16 -3.95 -5.00
C LYS A 88 10.79 -2.92 -3.94
N LEU A 89 10.72 -1.65 -4.32
CA LEU A 89 10.33 -0.57 -3.40
C LEU A 89 8.87 -0.71 -2.96
N ALA A 90 7.99 -1.21 -3.82
CA ALA A 90 6.60 -1.43 -3.46
C ALA A 90 6.46 -2.54 -2.40
N LEU A 91 7.23 -3.63 -2.53
CA LEU A 91 7.35 -4.63 -1.45
C LEU A 91 7.86 -4.01 -0.15
N PHE A 92 8.91 -3.20 -0.23
CA PHE A 92 9.46 -2.48 0.92
C PHE A 92 8.41 -1.61 1.62
N ILE A 93 7.66 -0.78 0.89
CA ILE A 93 6.58 0.05 1.45
C ILE A 93 5.53 -0.81 2.14
N ARG A 94 5.14 -1.94 1.54
CA ARG A 94 4.13 -2.85 2.12
C ARG A 94 4.62 -3.47 3.43
N GLN A 95 5.89 -3.89 3.47
CA GLN A 95 6.53 -4.41 4.67
C GLN A 95 6.61 -3.33 5.75
N LEU A 96 7.11 -2.13 5.40
CA LEU A 96 7.16 -0.95 6.27
C LEU A 96 5.77 -0.63 6.84
N TRP A 97 4.72 -0.69 6.03
CA TRP A 97 3.34 -0.43 6.46
C TRP A 97 2.84 -1.50 7.44
N THR A 98 3.20 -2.76 7.22
CA THR A 98 2.80 -3.89 8.06
C THR A 98 3.51 -3.84 9.42
N ASP A 99 4.78 -3.48 9.43
CA ASP A 99 5.61 -3.41 10.64
C ASP A 99 5.25 -2.22 11.54
N ASN A 100 4.63 -1.18 10.98
CA ASN A 100 4.33 0.08 11.67
C ASN A 100 2.82 0.30 11.83
N GLN A 101 2.22 -0.38 12.80
CA GLN A 101 0.76 -0.32 13.07
C GLN A 101 0.24 1.09 13.35
N GLN A 102 1.10 2.01 13.76
CA GLN A 102 0.77 3.43 13.96
C GLN A 102 0.25 4.12 12.69
N TYR A 103 0.64 3.63 11.51
CA TYR A 103 0.15 4.17 10.23
C TYR A 103 -1.32 3.82 9.96
N TRP A 104 -1.90 2.89 10.73
CA TRP A 104 -3.27 2.43 10.57
C TRP A 104 -4.28 3.31 11.35
N ILE A 105 -3.83 4.37 12.02
CA ILE A 105 -4.69 5.16 12.90
C ILE A 105 -5.75 5.92 12.07
N SER A 106 -7.02 5.82 12.53
CA SER A 106 -8.14 6.59 12.02
C SER A 106 -8.97 7.22 13.15
N PHE A 107 -9.25 8.50 12.98
CA PHE A 107 -10.13 9.36 13.78
C PHE A 107 -11.53 9.51 13.16
N ILE A 108 -11.89 8.72 12.14
CA ILE A 108 -13.20 8.83 11.45
C ILE A 108 -14.37 8.69 12.41
N HIS A 109 -14.27 7.80 13.41
CA HIS A 109 -15.33 7.60 14.41
C HIS A 109 -15.21 8.51 15.64
N ILE A 110 -14.23 9.40 15.66
CA ILE A 110 -14.00 10.33 16.78
C ILE A 110 -14.73 11.64 16.46
N THR A 111 -15.95 11.73 17.01
CA THR A 111 -16.87 12.85 16.83
C THR A 111 -16.85 13.85 17.98
N SER A 112 -16.28 13.50 19.14
CA SER A 112 -16.14 14.41 20.28
C SER A 112 -14.81 14.24 21.02
N ASN A 113 -14.28 15.34 21.57
CA ASN A 113 -13.07 15.36 22.41
C ASN A 113 -13.30 14.76 23.82
N GLN A 114 -14.19 13.77 23.95
CA GLN A 114 -14.41 13.13 25.24
C GLN A 114 -13.22 12.21 25.61
N PRO A 115 -12.71 12.30 26.84
CA PRO A 115 -11.66 11.41 27.32
C PRO A 115 -12.09 9.94 27.21
N GLY A 116 -11.25 9.09 26.63
CA GLY A 116 -11.50 7.64 26.51
C GLY A 116 -12.01 7.16 25.14
N GLN A 117 -12.03 8.00 24.10
CA GLN A 117 -12.26 7.51 22.74
C GLN A 117 -11.01 6.80 22.21
N GLU A 118 -11.14 5.52 21.89
CA GLU A 118 -10.09 4.72 21.26
C GLU A 118 -10.11 4.95 19.74
N THR A 119 -8.93 5.20 19.17
CA THR A 119 -8.75 5.19 17.72
C THR A 119 -8.89 3.76 17.21
N ARG A 120 -9.57 3.58 16.07
CA ARG A 120 -9.63 2.28 15.41
C ARG A 120 -8.50 2.16 14.39
N ALA A 121 -7.84 1.00 14.36
CA ALA A 121 -6.96 0.64 13.27
C ALA A 121 -7.79 0.43 11.99
N ALA A 122 -7.70 1.40 11.08
CA ALA A 122 -8.22 1.33 9.71
C ALA A 122 -7.03 1.25 8.74
N TYR A 123 -7.23 0.75 7.52
CA TYR A 123 -6.15 0.70 6.50
C TYR A 123 -4.94 -0.16 6.93
N LYS A 124 -5.18 -1.35 7.48
CA LYS A 124 -4.11 -2.29 7.90
C LYS A 124 -3.18 -2.71 6.75
N ASN A 125 -3.71 -2.67 5.53
CA ASN A 125 -3.00 -3.04 4.32
C ASN A 125 -2.93 -1.83 3.39
N ILE A 126 -1.76 -1.61 2.79
CA ILE A 126 -1.61 -0.76 1.61
C ILE A 126 -1.73 -1.63 0.36
N SER A 127 -2.30 -1.14 -0.75
CA SER A 127 -2.40 -1.91 -2.01
C SER A 127 -1.19 -1.66 -2.92
N TRP A 128 -0.98 -2.50 -3.93
CA TRP A 128 0.11 -2.32 -4.92
C TRP A 128 0.05 -0.97 -5.62
N THR A 129 -1.11 -0.60 -6.13
CA THR A 129 -1.33 0.69 -6.79
C THR A 129 -1.07 1.87 -5.85
N GLU A 130 -1.35 1.72 -4.55
CA GLU A 130 -1.06 2.76 -3.55
C GLU A 130 0.45 2.86 -3.29
N SER A 131 1.14 1.74 -3.13
CA SER A 131 2.60 1.70 -2.99
C SER A 131 3.33 2.29 -4.19
N LEU A 132 2.93 1.89 -5.40
CA LEU A 132 3.52 2.40 -6.65
C LEU A 132 3.22 3.88 -6.86
N ARG A 133 2.05 4.37 -6.45
CA ARG A 133 1.76 5.81 -6.49
C ARG A 133 2.70 6.60 -5.60
N ILE A 134 2.98 6.12 -4.39
CA ILE A 134 3.94 6.79 -3.50
C ILE A 134 5.29 6.89 -4.21
N ILE A 135 5.78 5.79 -4.80
CA ILE A 135 7.06 5.75 -5.51
C ILE A 135 7.08 6.71 -6.71
N ARG A 136 6.02 6.69 -7.52
CA ARG A 136 5.88 7.53 -8.72
C ARG A 136 5.59 9.00 -8.43
N SER A 137 5.32 9.36 -7.18
CA SER A 137 5.19 10.75 -6.76
C SER A 137 6.53 11.48 -6.66
N PHE A 138 7.64 10.74 -6.71
CA PHE A 138 9.00 11.29 -6.75
C PHE A 138 9.43 11.54 -8.20
N ASN A 139 10.21 12.61 -8.42
CA ASN A 139 10.77 12.92 -9.73
C ASN A 139 11.72 11.84 -10.29
N LYS A 140 12.28 10.99 -9.42
CA LYS A 140 13.14 9.85 -9.73
C LYS A 140 12.80 8.70 -8.79
N VAL A 141 13.17 7.48 -9.18
CA VAL A 141 13.03 6.30 -8.32
C VAL A 141 13.79 6.53 -7.00
N PRO A 142 13.09 6.59 -5.85
CA PRO A 142 13.70 6.90 -4.56
C PRO A 142 14.41 5.69 -3.96
N SER A 143 15.27 5.91 -2.96
CA SER A 143 15.83 4.84 -2.13
C SER A 143 14.83 4.36 -1.07
N GLU A 144 15.11 3.21 -0.45
CA GLU A 144 14.32 2.70 0.69
C GLU A 144 14.32 3.69 1.86
N GLU A 145 15.47 4.30 2.15
CA GLU A 145 15.62 5.30 3.21
C GLU A 145 14.85 6.58 2.92
N GLU A 146 14.85 7.04 1.66
CA GLU A 146 14.07 8.22 1.24
C GLU A 146 12.57 7.96 1.43
N LEU A 147 12.07 6.80 1.01
CA LEU A 147 10.67 6.41 1.21
C LEU A 147 10.31 6.29 2.68
N GLN A 148 11.15 5.64 3.48
CA GLN A 148 10.94 5.48 4.91
C GLN A 148 10.90 6.83 5.62
N PHE A 149 11.88 7.69 5.33
CA PHE A 149 11.95 9.04 5.90
C PHE A 149 10.75 9.88 5.48
N PHE A 150 10.36 9.83 4.21
CA PHE A 150 9.18 10.54 3.69
C PHE A 150 7.90 10.11 4.40
N ILE A 151 7.62 8.80 4.48
CA ILE A 151 6.41 8.29 5.15
C ILE A 151 6.42 8.64 6.64
N TYR A 152 7.57 8.49 7.30
CA TYR A 152 7.72 8.86 8.71
C TYR A 152 7.46 10.34 8.95
N GLN A 153 8.07 11.22 8.15
CA GLN A 153 7.91 12.67 8.30
C GLN A 153 6.45 13.10 8.06
N LEU A 154 5.79 12.56 7.03
CA LEU A 154 4.37 12.84 6.81
C LEU A 154 3.49 12.35 7.96
N TYR A 155 3.83 11.21 8.56
CA TYR A 155 3.13 10.73 9.74
C TYR A 155 3.33 11.67 10.93
N ASP A 156 4.57 12.08 11.20
CA ASP A 156 4.90 12.98 12.31
C ASP A 156 4.21 14.35 12.16
N ASP A 157 4.23 14.93 10.96
CA ASP A 157 3.53 16.17 10.61
C ASP A 157 2.01 16.05 10.88
N TRP A 158 1.40 14.97 10.38
CA TRP A 158 -0.02 14.72 10.55
C TRP A 158 -0.39 14.45 12.01
N TYR A 159 0.41 13.66 12.72
CA TYR A 159 0.15 13.28 14.11
C TYR A 159 0.34 14.46 15.06
N SER A 160 1.27 15.37 14.77
CA SER A 160 1.56 16.54 15.61
C SER A 160 0.59 17.72 15.37
N SER A 161 -0.21 17.70 14.30
CA SER A 161 -1.10 18.80 13.94
C SER A 161 -2.58 18.44 14.07
N THR A 162 -3.25 19.05 15.05
CA THR A 162 -4.70 18.88 15.24
C THR A 162 -5.52 19.38 14.04
N THR A 163 -5.04 20.40 13.33
CA THR A 163 -5.65 20.90 12.08
C THR A 163 -5.61 19.83 10.99
N LEU A 164 -4.45 19.17 10.81
CA LEU A 164 -4.28 18.08 9.85
C LEU A 164 -5.14 16.87 10.19
N GLN A 165 -5.22 16.47 11.46
CA GLN A 165 -6.09 15.37 11.91
C GLN A 165 -7.58 15.68 11.69
N ARG A 166 -7.98 16.95 11.81
CA ARG A 166 -9.36 17.37 11.54
C ARG A 166 -9.69 17.31 10.05
N GLN A 167 -8.75 17.74 9.20
CA GLN A 167 -8.92 17.71 7.75
C GLN A 167 -8.82 16.29 7.17
N TYR A 168 -7.85 15.52 7.61
CA TYR A 168 -7.59 14.15 7.19
C TYR A 168 -7.77 13.22 8.38
N LYS A 169 -8.94 12.59 8.46
CA LYS A 169 -9.32 11.72 9.58
C LYS A 169 -8.51 10.43 9.66
N ALA A 170 -7.62 10.13 8.73
CA ALA A 170 -6.70 9.01 8.80
C ALA A 170 -5.37 9.38 8.13
N PHE A 171 -4.26 8.84 8.64
CA PHE A 171 -2.93 9.11 8.08
C PHE A 171 -2.88 8.72 6.59
N PHE A 172 -3.41 7.56 6.24
CA PHE A 172 -3.48 7.10 4.85
C PHE A 172 -4.19 8.10 3.92
N LYS A 173 -5.25 8.78 4.38
CA LYS A 173 -5.93 9.82 3.59
C LYS A 173 -5.02 11.04 3.35
N TYR A 174 -4.24 11.44 4.36
CA TYR A 174 -3.24 12.51 4.21
C TYR A 174 -2.10 12.10 3.26
N LEU A 175 -1.59 10.87 3.38
CA LEU A 175 -0.57 10.33 2.48
C LEU A 175 -1.06 10.31 1.02
N LYS A 176 -2.31 9.91 0.76
CA LYS A 176 -2.92 9.97 -0.58
C LYS A 176 -3.02 11.39 -1.14
N TYR A 177 -3.31 12.37 -0.29
CA TYR A 177 -3.33 13.77 -0.69
C TYR A 177 -1.92 14.27 -1.08
N ARG A 178 -0.89 13.89 -0.32
CA ARG A 178 0.52 14.23 -0.59
C ARG A 178 1.16 13.46 -1.74
N THR A 179 0.45 12.49 -2.33
CA THR A 179 0.96 11.65 -3.42
C THR A 179 0.06 11.70 -4.66
N GLY A 180 -0.78 12.74 -4.80
CA GLY A 180 -1.30 13.11 -6.12
C GLY A 180 -2.76 12.75 -6.45
N LEU A 181 -3.58 12.24 -5.52
CA LEU A 181 -4.94 11.75 -5.86
C LEU A 181 -6.08 12.78 -5.74
N GLY A 182 -5.78 14.03 -5.36
CA GLY A 182 -6.79 15.07 -5.13
C GLY A 182 -6.58 16.32 -5.98
N ARG A 183 -7.66 17.08 -6.24
CA ARG A 183 -7.49 18.49 -6.67
C ARG A 183 -6.69 19.20 -5.57
N CYS A 184 -5.64 19.93 -5.96
CA CYS A 184 -4.67 20.56 -5.04
C CYS A 184 -3.72 19.58 -4.31
N SER A 185 -3.47 18.38 -4.84
CA SER A 185 -2.43 17.49 -4.31
C SER A 185 -1.02 18.08 -4.49
N LEU A 186 -0.16 17.85 -3.51
CA LEU A 186 1.26 18.22 -3.54
C LEU A 186 2.09 17.04 -4.02
N ALA A 187 3.24 17.31 -4.65
CA ALA A 187 4.17 16.25 -5.00
C ALA A 187 4.84 15.68 -3.74
N GLY A 188 5.30 14.42 -3.81
CA GLY A 188 5.92 13.73 -2.68
C GLY A 188 7.26 14.34 -2.28
N ASP A 189 7.94 14.99 -3.21
CA ASP A 189 9.23 15.63 -3.00
C ASP A 189 9.15 17.12 -2.63
N GLU A 190 7.94 17.71 -2.63
CA GLU A 190 7.75 19.11 -2.24
C GLU A 190 7.60 19.26 -0.73
N ILE A 191 8.40 20.16 -0.15
CA ILE A 191 8.25 20.58 1.24
C ILE A 191 7.02 21.48 1.34
N PHE A 192 6.04 21.08 2.14
CA PHE A 192 4.81 21.85 2.34
C PHE A 192 4.72 22.31 3.80
N PHE A 193 4.49 23.61 3.97
CA PHE A 193 4.28 24.22 5.29
C PHE A 193 2.87 24.81 5.36
N PHE A 194 2.18 24.53 6.46
CA PHE A 194 0.92 25.21 6.81
C PHE A 194 1.24 26.54 7.54
N PHE A 195 1.90 27.49 6.89
CA PHE A 195 1.85 28.91 7.32
C PHE A 195 0.70 29.54 6.51
N GLU A 196 -0.30 30.28 7.00
CA GLU A 196 -0.72 30.95 8.26
C GLU A 196 -2.23 31.32 8.06
N PRO A 197 -3.00 31.89 9.02
CA PRO A 197 -2.71 32.27 10.42
C PRO A 197 -3.49 31.45 11.48
#